data_AF-A0A3D1A2G6-F1
#
_entry.id   AF-A0A3D1A2G6-F1
#
_cell.length_a   1.000
_cell.length_b   1.000
_cell.length_c   1.000
_cell.angle_alpha   90.00
_cell.angle_beta   90.00
_cell.angle_gamma   90.00
#
_symmetry.space_group_name_H-M   'P 1'
#
loop_
_entity.id
_entity.type
_entity.pdbx_description
1 polymer ?
#
loop_
_entity_poly.entity_id
_entity_poly.type
_entity_poly.pdbx_seq_one_letter_code
_entity_poly.pdbx_strand_id
1 'polypeptide(L)' 'MSLSRQRKYIYPSGDDTWETIANREMPDTPVEEAVDQLQSWNLHVFMRPAAPPESPRQGNPILPADVIFLEPPLAI' A
#
# COMPACT_ATOMS: atom_id res chain seq x y z
N MET A 1 -3.04 4.10 -32.00
CA MET A 1 -2.54 4.58 -30.69
C MET A 1 -2.52 3.39 -29.75
N SER A 2 -1.37 3.01 -29.19
CA SER A 2 -1.34 2.04 -28.07
C SER A 2 -1.27 2.80 -26.75
N LEU A 3 -1.96 2.28 -25.73
CA LEU A 3 -1.92 2.85 -24.39
C LEU A 3 -0.59 2.48 -23.71
N SER A 4 -0.05 3.38 -22.90
CA SER A 4 1.13 3.09 -22.07
C SER A 4 0.74 2.17 -20.91
N ARG A 5 1.65 1.27 -20.52
CA ARG A 5 1.46 0.42 -19.34
C ARG A 5 1.35 1.29 -18.09
N GLN A 6 0.36 1.00 -17.24
CA GLN A 6 0.21 1.57 -15.92
C GLN A 6 0.52 0.51 -14.87
N ARG A 7 1.09 0.92 -13.72
CA ARG A 7 1.29 0.03 -12.57
C ARG A 7 -0.06 -0.38 -12.00
N LYS A 8 -0.21 -1.63 -11.56
CA LYS A 8 -1.38 -2.04 -10.78
C LYS A 8 -1.42 -1.26 -9.46
N TYR A 9 -2.60 -0.76 -9.09
CA TYR A 9 -2.84 -0.06 -7.82
C TYR A 9 -4.24 -0.32 -7.29
N ILE A 10 -4.46 0.00 -6.02
CA ILE A 10 -5.77 -0.04 -5.34
C ILE A 10 -6.04 1.25 -4.57
N TYR A 11 -7.29 1.40 -4.15
CA TYR A 11 -7.69 2.31 -3.08
C TYR A 11 -7.94 1.50 -1.81
N PRO A 12 -7.29 1.83 -0.68
CA PRO A 12 -7.50 1.11 0.58
C PRO A 12 -8.92 1.25 1.11
N SER A 13 -9.38 0.23 1.82
CA SER A 13 -10.57 0.30 2.67
C SER A 13 -10.28 1.09 3.95
N GLY A 14 -11.33 1.49 4.67
CA GLY A 14 -11.26 2.26 5.93
C GLY A 14 -10.26 1.72 6.95
N ASP A 15 -10.25 0.39 7.09
CA ASP A 15 -9.52 -0.34 8.12
C ASP A 15 -8.32 -1.11 7.55
N ASP A 16 -7.96 -0.88 6.27
CA ASP A 16 -6.85 -1.60 5.65
C ASP A 16 -5.51 -1.24 6.30
N THR A 17 -4.72 -2.27 6.61
CA THR A 17 -3.32 -2.18 7.01
C THR A 17 -2.43 -2.72 5.90
N TRP A 18 -1.11 -2.59 6.04
CA TRP A 18 -0.18 -3.21 5.09
C TRP A 18 -0.38 -4.73 5.02
N GLU A 19 -0.61 -5.38 6.15
CA GLU A 19 -0.83 -6.82 6.26
C GLU A 19 -2.16 -7.26 5.62
N THR A 20 -3.24 -6.51 5.82
CA THR A 20 -4.53 -6.86 5.20
C THR A 20 -4.47 -6.70 3.68
N ILE A 21 -3.79 -5.67 3.20
CA ILE A 21 -3.55 -5.45 1.76
C ILE A 21 -2.65 -6.55 1.19
N ALA A 22 -1.54 -6.88 1.87
CA ALA A 22 -0.62 -7.93 1.44
C ALA A 22 -1.34 -9.28 1.27
N ASN A 23 -2.11 -9.70 2.27
CA ASN A 23 -2.85 -10.96 2.21
C ASN A 23 -3.92 -10.98 1.10
N ARG A 24 -4.56 -9.84 0.82
CA ARG A 24 -5.63 -9.73 -0.18
C ARG A 24 -5.06 -9.67 -1.61
N GLU A 25 -4.02 -8.89 -1.83
CA GLU A 25 -3.55 -8.52 -3.16
C GLU A 25 -2.30 -9.29 -3.62
N MET A 26 -1.54 -9.87 -2.69
CA MET A 26 -0.31 -10.62 -2.93
C MET A 26 -0.35 -12.00 -2.24
N PRO A 27 -1.41 -12.83 -2.45
CA PRO A 27 -1.61 -14.07 -1.69
C PRO A 27 -0.53 -15.13 -1.91
N ASP A 28 0.23 -15.03 -3.02
CA ASP A 28 1.30 -15.96 -3.37
C ASP A 28 2.68 -15.54 -2.82
N THR A 29 2.76 -14.39 -2.13
CA THR A 29 3.99 -13.86 -1.51
C THR A 29 3.89 -13.97 0.02
N PRO A 30 4.95 -14.41 0.72
CA PRO A 30 4.97 -14.39 2.19
C PRO A 30 4.62 -12.99 2.73
N VAL A 31 3.75 -12.93 3.74
CA VAL A 31 3.16 -11.65 4.20
C VAL A 31 4.21 -10.61 4.58
N GLU A 32 5.29 -11.02 5.25
CA GLU A 32 6.38 -10.13 5.65
C GLU A 32 7.08 -9.52 4.43
N GLU A 33 7.42 -10.35 3.45
CA GLU A 33 8.04 -9.92 2.19
C GLU A 33 7.10 -9.02 1.37
N ALA A 34 5.81 -9.34 1.35
CA ALA A 34 4.80 -8.53 0.66
C ALA A 34 4.62 -7.17 1.33
N VAL A 35 4.63 -7.10 2.67
CA VAL A 35 4.58 -5.84 3.42
C VAL A 35 5.81 -4.98 3.11
N ASP A 36 7.01 -5.56 3.12
CA ASP A 36 8.25 -4.85 2.78
C ASP A 36 8.20 -4.28 1.36
N GLN A 37 7.71 -5.07 0.39
CA GLN A 37 7.52 -4.63 -0.98
C GLN A 37 6.51 -3.48 -1.07
N LEU A 38 5.34 -3.62 -0.44
CA LEU A 38 4.30 -2.59 -0.43
C LEU A 38 4.82 -1.28 0.18
N GLN A 39 5.52 -1.33 1.30
CA GLN A 39 6.09 -0.14 1.94
C GLN A 39 7.16 0.52 1.05
N SER A 40 8.05 -0.27 0.45
CA SER A 40 9.10 0.20 -0.46
C SER A 40 8.53 0.84 -1.74
N TRP A 41 7.44 0.31 -2.29
CA TRP A 41 6.80 0.84 -3.50
C TRP A 41 5.91 2.05 -3.25
N ASN A 42 5.56 2.31 -1.98
CA ASN A 42 4.63 3.34 -1.54
C ASN A 42 5.23 4.22 -0.42
N LEU A 43 6.49 4.63 -0.58
CA LEU A 43 7.20 5.46 0.41
C LEU A 43 6.43 6.74 0.79
N HIS A 44 5.64 7.31 -0.11
CA HIS A 44 4.80 8.49 0.16
C HIS A 44 3.72 8.25 1.23
N VAL A 45 3.24 7.01 1.36
CA VAL A 45 2.31 6.61 2.42
C VAL A 45 3.08 6.10 3.64
N PHE A 46 4.08 5.24 3.41
CA PHE A 46 4.83 4.61 4.50
C PHE A 46 5.55 5.61 5.40
N MET A 47 6.14 6.67 4.82
CA MET A 47 6.87 7.70 5.58
C MET A 47 5.96 8.75 6.23
N ARG A 48 4.64 8.67 6.02
CA ARG A 48 3.69 9.63 6.60
C ARG A 48 3.58 9.39 8.12
N PRO A 49 3.45 10.45 8.94
CA PRO A 49 3.13 10.29 10.34
C PRO A 49 1.88 9.43 10.53
N ALA A 50 2.00 8.39 11.35
CA ALA A 50 0.87 7.54 11.68
C ALA A 50 -0.23 8.35 12.39
N ALA A 51 -1.48 7.87 12.30
CA ALA A 51 -2.58 8.53 12.98
C ALA A 51 -2.33 8.56 14.51
N PRO A 52 -2.69 9.66 15.18
CA PRO A 52 -2.36 9.87 16.58
C PRO A 52 -3.02 8.82 17.49
N PRO A 53 -2.52 8.68 18.74
CA PRO A 53 -3.20 7.92 19.77
C PRO A 53 -4.67 8.34 19.89
N GLU A 54 -5.54 7.38 20.22
CA GLU A 54 -7.00 7.56 20.36
C GLU A 54 -7.76 7.80 19.05
N SER A 55 -7.09 7.84 17.90
CA SER A 55 -7.77 7.86 16.60
C SER A 55 -8.24 6.45 16.18
N PRO A 56 -9.32 6.32 15.39
CA PRO A 56 -9.79 5.02 14.88
C PRO A 56 -8.74 4.25 14.06
N ARG A 57 -7.70 4.92 13.57
CA ARG A 57 -6.62 4.36 12.75
C ARG A 57 -5.26 4.46 13.46
N GLN A 58 -5.23 4.52 14.80
CA GLN A 58 -4.01 4.71 15.57
C GLN A 58 -2.87 3.81 15.07
N GLY A 59 -1.71 4.39 14.78
CA GLY A 59 -0.54 3.65 14.30
C GLY A 59 -0.59 3.28 12.81
N ASN A 60 -1.72 3.42 12.13
CA ASN A 60 -1.84 3.16 10.70
C ASN A 60 -1.63 4.45 9.90
N PRO A 61 -0.58 4.53 9.07
CA PRO A 61 -0.38 5.69 8.22
C PRO A 61 -1.39 5.75 7.09
N ILE A 62 -1.99 4.64 6.64
CA ILE A 62 -2.83 4.51 5.43
C ILE A 62 -4.17 5.23 5.57
N LEU A 63 -4.56 5.95 4.51
CA LEU A 63 -5.84 6.63 4.35
C LEU A 63 -6.65 5.98 3.21
N PRO A 64 -7.99 5.96 3.28
CA PRO A 64 -8.81 5.44 2.18
C PRO A 64 -8.67 6.21 0.86
N ALA A 65 -8.20 7.45 0.93
CA ALA A 65 -7.95 8.28 -0.25
C ALA A 65 -6.57 8.04 -0.89
N ASP A 66 -5.72 7.20 -0.30
CA ASP A 66 -4.41 6.90 -0.87
C ASP A 66 -4.53 6.04 -2.11
N VAL A 67 -3.52 6.15 -2.97
CA VAL A 67 -3.22 5.18 -4.02
C VAL A 67 -2.09 4.29 -3.52
N ILE A 68 -2.35 2.98 -3.45
CA ILE A 68 -1.35 1.97 -3.09
C ILE A 68 -1.00 1.16 -4.34
N PHE A 69 0.23 1.25 -4.78
CA PHE A 69 0.79 0.47 -5.88
C PHE A 69 1.10 -0.95 -5.41
N LEU A 70 0.73 -1.92 -6.25
CA LEU A 70 0.92 -3.36 -6.03
C LEU A 70 2.05 -3.95 -6.89
N GLU A 71 2.78 -3.09 -7.58
CA GLU A 71 3.89 -3.46 -8.47
C GLU A 71 5.05 -2.48 -8.25
N PRO A 72 6.30 -2.87 -8.50
CA PRO A 72 7.44 -1.97 -8.39
C PRO A 72 7.30 -0.74 -9.31
N PRO A 73 7.98 0.38 -9.00
CA PRO A 73 8.11 1.50 -9.92
C PRO A 73 8.58 1.01 -11.29
N LEU A 74 8.00 1.56 -12.37
CA LEU A 74 8.50 1.26 -13.71
C LEU A 74 9.92 1.83 -13.80
N ALA A 75 10.89 0.97 -14.13
CA ALA A 75 12.24 1.43 -14.43
C ALA A 75 12.15 2.44 -15.58
N ILE A 76 12.89 3.54 -15.43
CA ILE A 76 13.06 4.57 -16.45
C ILE A 76 13.97 4.01 -17.55
#